data_AF-A0AA96MA15-F1
#
_entry.id   AF-A0AA96MA15-F1
#
_cell.length_a   1.000
_cell.length_b   1.000
_cell.length_c   1.000
_cell.angle_alpha   90.00
_cell.angle_beta   90.00
_cell.angle_gamma   90.00
#
_symmetry.space_group_name_H-M   'P 1'
#
loop_
_entity.id
_entity.type
_entity.pdbx_description
1 polymer ?
#
loop_
_entity_poly.entity_id
_entity_poly.type
_entity_poly.pdbx_seq_one_letter_code
_entity_poly.pdbx_strand_id
1 'polypeptide(L)'
;MNIALAIMHLYPQVNPMRDFIVQDNGPEPILRPGAEEKARVRYEIKPPEAGEESTEGVHYRYGIDYNLLTEGEDYDLVERGPYIAVWNLPEPQPSEAELQEAWEAYQEAEANKPPELTEIEQLQQENMLLKAQNNALSKRADFIEDIIAEMAMQVYQ
;
A
#
# COMPACT_ATOMS: atom_id res chain seq x y z
N MET A 1 8.87 5.31 6.75
CA MET A 1 7.77 4.42 7.21
C MET A 1 6.72 4.33 6.11
N ASN A 2 6.07 3.17 5.91
CA ASN A 2 4.93 3.07 5.00
C ASN A 2 3.62 3.30 5.77
N ILE A 3 3.10 4.53 5.72
CA ILE A 3 1.89 4.93 6.45
C ILE A 3 0.67 4.12 6.00
N ALA A 4 0.54 3.81 4.71
CA ALA A 4 -0.61 3.06 4.21
C ALA A 4 -0.66 1.64 4.80
N LEU A 5 0.49 0.95 4.84
CA LEU A 5 0.58 -0.37 5.47
C LEU A 5 0.33 -0.33 6.98
N ALA A 6 0.83 0.70 7.66
CA ALA A 6 0.57 0.90 9.09
C ALA A 6 -0.94 1.09 9.38
N ILE A 7 -1.63 1.92 8.59
CA ILE A 7 -3.08 2.12 8.71
C ILE A 7 -3.84 0.82 8.39
N MET A 8 -3.45 0.10 7.34
CA MET A 8 -4.06 -1.19 7.00
C MET A 8 -3.79 -2.26 8.06
N HIS A 9 -2.69 -2.17 8.82
CA HIS A 9 -2.44 -3.05 9.95
C HIS A 9 -3.36 -2.73 11.13
N LEU A 10 -3.56 -1.44 11.44
CA LEU A 10 -4.49 -0.99 12.50
C LEU A 10 -5.96 -1.25 12.14
N TYR A 11 -6.32 -1.09 10.88
CA TYR A 11 -7.69 -1.21 10.37
C TYR A 11 -7.73 -2.14 9.14
N PRO A 12 -7.67 -3.47 9.29
CA PRO A 12 -7.54 -4.41 8.18
C PRO A 12 -8.64 -4.34 7.11
N GLN A 13 -9.83 -3.85 7.48
CA GLN A 13 -10.98 -3.72 6.59
C GLN A 13 -10.97 -2.47 5.70
N VAL A 14 -10.05 -1.52 5.91
CA VAL A 14 -10.10 -0.22 5.21
C VAL A 14 -9.42 -0.27 3.85
N ASN A 15 -9.92 0.53 2.92
CA ASN A 15 -9.42 0.63 1.56
C ASN A 15 -8.58 1.92 1.37
N PRO A 16 -7.28 1.82 1.05
CA PRO A 16 -6.36 2.97 0.89
C PRO A 16 -6.62 3.84 -0.34
N MET A 17 -7.63 3.52 -1.16
CA MET A 17 -8.06 4.32 -2.31
C MET A 17 -9.41 5.02 -2.07
N ARG A 18 -10.10 4.69 -0.97
CA ARG A 18 -11.46 5.22 -0.68
C ARG A 18 -11.56 5.81 0.71
N ASP A 19 -11.06 5.08 1.71
CA ASP A 19 -11.30 5.37 3.12
C ASP A 19 -10.22 6.32 3.68
N PHE A 20 -9.02 6.29 3.10
CA PHE A 20 -7.97 7.28 3.33
C PHE A 20 -7.09 7.39 2.08
N ILE A 21 -6.33 8.46 1.95
CA ILE A 21 -5.33 8.64 0.88
C ILE A 21 -4.02 9.09 1.51
N VAL A 22 -2.94 8.37 1.23
CA VAL A 22 -1.57 8.78 1.56
C VAL A 22 -0.94 9.39 0.31
N GLN A 23 -0.35 10.57 0.47
CA GLN A 23 0.40 11.25 -0.58
C GLN A 23 1.84 11.43 -0.16
N ASP A 24 2.72 11.45 -1.14
CA ASP A 24 4.11 11.83 -0.99
C ASP A 24 4.40 12.84 -2.10
N ASN A 25 4.58 14.10 -1.70
CA ASN A 25 4.85 15.18 -2.64
C ASN A 25 6.36 15.26 -2.98
N GLY A 26 7.18 14.42 -2.35
CA GLY A 26 8.63 14.51 -2.45
C GLY A 26 9.18 15.77 -1.78
N PRO A 27 10.42 16.17 -2.14
CA PRO A 27 11.03 17.39 -1.62
C PRO A 27 10.24 18.63 -2.02
N GLU A 28 9.79 19.41 -1.02
CA GLU A 28 9.07 20.67 -1.25
C GLU A 28 10.03 21.87 -1.04
N PRO A 29 9.98 22.90 -1.90
CA PRO A 29 10.79 24.10 -1.73
C PRO A 29 10.24 24.96 -0.59
N ILE A 30 11.10 25.30 0.37
CA ILE A 30 10.81 26.25 1.44
C ILE A 30 11.60 27.53 1.17
N LEU A 31 10.88 28.62 0.93
CA LEU A 31 11.47 29.93 0.68
C LEU A 31 12.14 30.46 1.95
N ARG A 32 13.33 31.05 1.77
CA ARG A 32 14.00 31.82 2.83
C ARG A 32 13.44 33.24 2.90
N PRO A 33 13.56 33.91 4.06
CA PRO A 33 13.12 35.30 4.20
C PRO A 33 13.76 36.21 3.13
N GLY A 34 12.92 36.96 2.40
CA GLY A 34 13.37 37.88 1.33
C GLY A 34 13.36 37.28 -0.08
N ALA A 35 13.34 35.95 -0.24
CA ALA A 35 13.25 35.30 -1.55
C ALA A 35 11.94 35.63 -2.29
N GLU A 36 10.86 35.86 -1.54
CA GLU A 36 9.56 36.23 -2.09
C GLU A 36 9.63 37.52 -2.91
N GLU A 37 10.42 38.52 -2.51
CA GLU A 37 10.54 39.79 -3.25
C GLU A 37 11.24 39.59 -4.59
N LYS A 38 12.22 38.67 -4.64
CA LYS A 38 13.00 38.36 -5.84
C LYS A 38 12.16 37.61 -6.90
N ALA A 39 11.29 36.71 -6.46
CA ALA A 39 10.52 35.84 -7.35
C ALA A 39 9.05 36.20 -7.50
N ARG A 40 8.56 37.25 -6.85
CA ARG A 40 7.16 37.69 -7.01
C ARG A 40 6.93 38.27 -8.40
N VAL A 41 6.26 37.50 -9.25
CA VAL A 41 5.89 37.88 -10.61
C VAL A 41 4.38 38.07 -10.71
N ARG A 42 3.95 39.10 -11.44
CA ARG A 42 2.53 39.35 -11.77
C ARG A 42 2.15 38.50 -12.98
N TYR A 43 1.20 37.60 -12.80
CA TYR A 43 0.57 36.83 -13.88
C TYR A 43 -0.77 37.44 -14.24
N GLU A 44 -0.98 37.67 -15.54
CA GLU A 44 -2.26 38.15 -16.06
C GLU A 44 -3.24 36.99 -16.19
N ILE A 45 -4.45 37.17 -15.66
CA ILE A 45 -5.54 36.18 -15.74
C ILE A 45 -6.44 36.54 -16.91
N LYS A 46 -6.93 37.79 -16.92
CA LYS A 46 -7.72 38.36 -18.00
C LYS A 46 -7.48 39.87 -18.08
N PRO A 47 -7.53 40.45 -19.29
CA PRO A 47 -7.47 41.90 -19.44
C PRO A 47 -8.73 42.54 -18.82
N PRO A 48 -8.62 43.74 -18.21
CA PRO A 48 -9.77 44.50 -17.75
C PRO A 48 -10.61 45.02 -18.92
N GLU A 49 -11.91 45.23 -18.69
CA GLU A 49 -12.78 45.86 -19.69
C GLU A 49 -12.45 47.35 -19.88
N ALA A 50 -12.89 47.93 -21.00
CA ALA A 50 -12.58 49.32 -21.34
C ALA A 50 -13.11 50.29 -20.27
N GLY A 51 -12.20 50.88 -19.49
CA GLY A 51 -12.52 51.80 -18.39
C GLY A 51 -12.54 51.14 -17.00
N GLU A 52 -12.26 49.85 -16.89
CA GLU A 52 -12.15 49.12 -15.63
C GLU A 52 -10.72 49.12 -15.08
N GLU A 53 -10.56 49.26 -13.76
CA GLU A 53 -9.27 49.14 -13.09
C GLU A 53 -8.88 47.67 -12.88
N SER A 54 -7.59 47.37 -13.06
CA SER A 54 -7.05 46.03 -12.78
C SER A 54 -7.20 45.68 -11.30
N THR A 55 -7.79 44.53 -11.02
CA THR A 55 -8.07 44.04 -9.66
C THR A 55 -7.37 42.71 -9.43
N GLU A 56 -6.68 42.55 -8.30
CA GLU A 56 -6.01 41.30 -7.93
C GLU A 56 -7.03 40.17 -7.70
N GLY A 57 -6.73 38.97 -8.19
CA GLY A 57 -7.62 37.81 -8.18
C GLY A 57 -8.65 37.79 -9.32
N VAL A 58 -8.88 38.92 -9.99
CA VAL A 58 -9.81 39.03 -11.13
C VAL A 58 -9.06 39.23 -12.44
N HIS A 59 -8.13 40.19 -12.48
CA HIS A 59 -7.39 40.59 -13.68
C HIS A 59 -5.96 40.08 -13.66
N TYR A 60 -5.34 40.02 -12.48
CA TYR A 60 -3.99 39.50 -12.30
C TYR A 60 -3.85 38.81 -10.94
N ARG A 61 -2.81 37.98 -10.80
CA ARG A 61 -2.42 37.38 -9.52
C ARG A 61 -0.90 37.39 -9.40
N TYR A 62 -0.39 37.60 -8.20
CA TYR A 62 1.02 37.37 -7.91
C TYR A 62 1.30 35.87 -7.69
N GLY A 63 2.37 35.38 -8.30
CA GLY A 63 2.92 34.06 -8.06
C GLY A 63 4.42 34.14 -7.83
N ILE A 64 4.98 33.06 -7.29
CA ILE A 64 6.43 32.89 -7.15
C ILE A 64 6.94 32.17 -8.39
N ASP A 65 7.81 32.82 -9.15
CA ASP A 65 8.52 32.19 -10.24
C ASP A 65 9.82 31.58 -9.71
N TYR A 66 9.80 30.27 -9.51
CA TYR A 66 10.96 29.53 -9.00
C TYR A 66 12.16 29.57 -9.96
N ASN A 67 11.98 29.92 -11.24
CA ASN A 67 13.10 30.08 -12.19
C ASN A 67 13.98 31.30 -11.85
N LEU A 68 13.48 32.24 -11.04
CA LEU A 68 14.21 33.41 -10.56
C LEU A 68 14.94 33.15 -9.24
N LEU A 69 14.77 31.97 -8.65
CA LEU A 69 15.34 31.59 -7.37
C LEU A 69 16.50 30.62 -7.54
N THR A 70 17.41 30.63 -6.56
CA THR A 70 18.57 29.74 -6.50
C THR A 70 18.48 28.86 -5.26
N GLU A 71 18.57 27.54 -5.47
CA GLU A 71 18.58 26.55 -4.39
C GLU A 71 19.77 26.77 -3.44
N GLY A 72 19.54 26.67 -2.13
CA GLY A 72 20.54 26.88 -1.07
C GLY A 72 20.80 28.36 -0.74
N GLU A 73 20.39 29.30 -1.60
CA GLU A 73 20.46 30.74 -1.36
C GLU A 73 19.09 31.32 -1.03
N ASP A 74 18.11 31.11 -1.91
CA ASP A 74 16.76 31.68 -1.82
C ASP A 74 15.73 30.68 -1.28
N TYR A 75 15.93 29.38 -1.51
CA TYR A 75 15.06 28.33 -0.98
C TYR A 75 15.85 27.06 -0.68
N ASP A 76 15.33 26.25 0.23
CA ASP A 76 15.85 24.93 0.53
C ASP A 76 14.81 23.87 0.14
N LEU A 77 15.23 22.77 -0.47
CA LEU A 77 14.36 21.60 -0.64
C LEU A 77 14.31 20.82 0.68
N VAL A 78 13.10 20.65 1.22
CA VAL A 78 12.89 19.90 2.46
C VAL A 78 12.09 18.65 2.14
N GLU A 79 12.65 17.50 2.49
CA GLU A 79 11.93 16.23 2.42
C GLU A 79 10.85 16.19 3.48
N ARG A 80 9.61 16.32 3.03
CA ARG A 80 8.42 15.99 3.82
C ARG A 80 7.97 14.63 3.32
N GLY A 81 8.27 13.59 4.10
CA GLY A 81 7.90 12.22 3.76
C GLY A 81 6.38 12.04 3.56
N PRO A 82 5.91 10.82 3.31
CA PRO A 82 4.51 10.56 3.05
C PRO A 82 3.62 11.06 4.20
N TYR A 83 2.43 11.56 3.86
CA TYR A 83 1.44 12.05 4.82
C TYR A 83 0.02 11.61 4.42
N ILE A 84 -0.90 11.62 5.38
CA ILE A 84 -2.31 11.31 5.13
C ILE A 84 -2.97 12.58 4.57
N ALA A 85 -3.26 12.58 3.28
CA ALA A 85 -3.89 13.70 2.58
C ALA A 85 -5.42 13.73 2.74
N VAL A 86 -6.04 12.55 2.85
CA VAL A 86 -7.49 12.40 3.01
C VAL A 86 -7.77 11.35 4.07
N TRP A 87 -8.74 11.65 4.94
CA TRP A 87 -9.23 10.74 5.98
C TRP A 87 -10.77 10.75 5.97
N ASN A 88 -11.37 9.66 5.50
CA ASN A 88 -12.83 9.52 5.35
C ASN A 88 -13.44 8.55 6.38
N LEU A 89 -12.64 8.11 7.36
CA LEU A 89 -13.07 7.19 8.41
C LEU A 89 -13.74 7.94 9.58
N PRO A 90 -14.74 7.35 10.24
CA PRO A 90 -15.37 7.93 11.42
C PRO A 90 -14.45 7.91 12.65
N GLU A 91 -13.44 7.03 12.67
CA GLU A 91 -12.41 6.98 13.70
C GLU A 91 -11.49 8.22 13.63
N PRO A 92 -10.91 8.66 14.75
CA PRO A 92 -9.90 9.72 14.72
C PRO A 92 -8.67 9.27 13.91
N GLN A 93 -8.05 10.23 13.24
CA GLN A 93 -6.80 10.01 12.53
C GLN A 93 -5.72 9.59 13.54
N PRO A 94 -4.98 8.50 13.29
CA PRO A 94 -3.92 8.04 14.18
C PRO A 94 -2.77 9.06 14.24
N SER A 95 -2.18 9.19 15.42
CA SER A 95 -0.97 9.97 15.64
C SER A 95 0.27 9.33 15.00
N GLU A 96 1.34 10.10 14.84
CA GLU A 96 2.59 9.59 14.28
C GLU A 96 3.21 8.46 15.13
N ALA A 97 3.05 8.53 16.45
CA ALA A 97 3.51 7.48 17.36
C ALA A 97 2.74 6.17 17.14
N GLU A 98 1.41 6.23 17.04
CA GLU A 98 0.57 5.05 16.77
C GLU A 98 0.87 4.44 15.40
N LEU A 99 1.12 5.28 14.38
CA LEU A 99 1.53 4.81 13.06
C LEU A 99 2.90 4.10 13.11
N GLN A 100 3.84 4.63 13.89
CA GLN A 100 5.16 4.03 14.04
C GLN A 100 5.09 2.68 14.76
N GLU A 101 4.34 2.59 15.86
CA GLU A 101 4.11 1.33 16.58
C GLU A 101 3.43 0.29 15.67
N ALA A 102 2.41 0.69 14.92
CA ALA A 102 1.74 -0.20 13.97
C ALA A 102 2.66 -0.67 12.84
N TRP A 103 3.55 0.20 12.37
CA TRP A 103 4.55 -0.17 11.35
C TRP A 103 5.58 -1.17 11.87
N GLU A 104 6.03 -1.01 13.11
CA GLU A 104 6.94 -1.95 13.76
C GLU A 104 6.27 -3.31 13.97
N ALA A 105 5.03 -3.33 14.46
CA ALA A 105 4.23 -4.55 14.61
C ALA A 105 3.98 -5.25 13.26
N TYR A 106 3.69 -4.48 12.20
CA TYR A 106 3.57 -5.02 10.85
C TYR A 106 4.87 -5.68 10.37
N GLN A 107 6.03 -5.03 10.58
CA GLN A 107 7.31 -5.61 10.17
C GLN A 107 7.66 -6.86 10.95
N GLU A 108 7.39 -6.90 12.25
CA GLU A 108 7.59 -8.10 13.06
C GLU A 108 6.67 -9.25 12.60
N ALA A 109 5.41 -8.96 12.28
CA ALA A 109 4.48 -9.94 11.74
C ALA A 109 4.93 -10.48 10.37
N GLU A 110 5.41 -9.60 9.48
CA GLU A 110 5.88 -10.00 8.15
C GLU A 110 7.20 -10.78 8.23
N ALA A 111 8.11 -10.42 9.14
CA ALA A 111 9.35 -11.15 9.38
C ALA A 111 9.13 -12.55 9.95
N ASN A 112 8.06 -12.74 10.74
CA ASN A 112 7.67 -14.03 11.32
C ASN A 112 6.72 -14.84 10.43
N LYS A 113 6.38 -14.35 9.23
CA LYS A 113 5.49 -15.06 8.32
C LYS A 113 6.15 -16.37 7.88
N PRO A 114 5.48 -17.53 8.05
CA PRO A 114 6.03 -18.77 7.53
C PRO A 114 6.21 -18.65 6.02
N PRO A 115 7.26 -19.26 5.44
CA PRO A 115 7.47 -19.23 4.00
C PRO A 115 6.21 -19.77 3.31
N GLU A 116 5.63 -18.96 2.42
CA GLU A 116 4.54 -19.43 1.57
C GLU A 116 5.11 -20.53 0.66
N LEU A 117 4.57 -21.74 0.77
CA LEU A 117 4.95 -22.85 -0.11
C LEU A 117 4.73 -22.40 -1.55
N THR A 118 5.75 -22.56 -2.39
CA THR A 118 5.61 -22.32 -3.82
C THR A 118 4.52 -23.23 -4.39
N GLU A 119 3.90 -22.83 -5.50
CA GLU A 119 2.86 -23.63 -6.16
C GLU A 119 3.34 -25.08 -6.44
N ILE A 120 4.62 -25.24 -6.80
CA ILE A 120 5.24 -26.56 -7.02
C ILE A 120 5.29 -27.37 -5.72
N GLU A 121 5.68 -26.78 -4.60
CA GLU A 121 5.76 -27.48 -3.32
C GLU A 121 4.37 -27.87 -2.81
N GLN A 122 3.37 -27.00 -2.99
CA GLN A 122 1.97 -27.32 -2.68
C GLN A 122 1.48 -28.50 -3.51
N LEU A 123 1.71 -28.47 -4.82
CA LEU A 123 1.35 -29.56 -5.73
C LEU A 123 2.11 -30.86 -5.42
N GLN A 124 3.35 -30.79 -4.97
CA GLN A 124 4.12 -31.96 -4.53
C GLN A 124 3.54 -32.57 -3.25
N GLN A 125 3.18 -31.74 -2.27
CA GLN A 125 2.50 -32.20 -1.05
C GLN A 125 1.16 -32.86 -1.38
N GLU A 126 0.36 -32.24 -2.25
CA GLU A 126 -0.92 -32.79 -2.68
C GLU A 126 -0.74 -34.11 -3.44
N ASN A 127 0.22 -34.18 -4.37
CA ASN A 127 0.54 -35.42 -5.08
C ASN A 127 1.01 -36.53 -4.12
N MET A 128 1.79 -36.18 -3.11
CA MET A 128 2.23 -37.14 -2.10
C MET A 128 1.04 -37.69 -1.31
N LEU A 129 0.12 -36.82 -0.89
CA LEU A 129 -1.11 -37.19 -0.20
C LEU A 129 -2.00 -38.08 -1.09
N LEU A 130 -2.23 -37.68 -2.34
CA LEU A 130 -3.02 -38.44 -3.31
C LEU A 130 -2.40 -39.80 -3.60
N LYS A 131 -1.08 -39.89 -3.77
CA LYS A 131 -0.38 -41.17 -3.94
C LYS A 131 -0.51 -42.06 -2.72
N ALA A 132 -0.39 -41.51 -1.52
CA ALA A 132 -0.59 -42.26 -0.29
C ALA A 132 -2.03 -42.80 -0.18
N GLN A 133 -3.03 -41.96 -0.52
CA GLN A 133 -4.43 -42.37 -0.55
C GLN A 133 -4.68 -43.47 -1.58
N ASN A 134 -4.18 -43.34 -2.80
CA ASN A 134 -4.29 -44.36 -3.85
C ASN A 134 -3.62 -45.68 -3.43
N ASN A 135 -2.44 -45.62 -2.81
CA ASN A 135 -1.76 -46.81 -2.31
C ASN A 135 -2.55 -47.49 -1.20
N ALA A 136 -3.13 -46.72 -0.27
CA ALA A 136 -4.00 -47.25 0.78
C ALA A 136 -5.27 -47.91 0.20
N LEU A 137 -5.89 -47.31 -0.82
CA LEU A 137 -7.05 -47.87 -1.52
C LEU A 137 -6.69 -49.16 -2.27
N SER A 138 -5.55 -49.19 -2.96
CA SER A 138 -5.06 -50.40 -3.65
C SER A 138 -4.84 -51.54 -2.67
N LYS A 139 -4.11 -51.30 -1.57
CA LYS A 139 -3.89 -52.31 -0.52
C LYS A 139 -5.18 -52.83 0.08
N ARG A 140 -6.18 -51.95 0.25
CA ARG A 140 -7.50 -52.34 0.73
C ARG A 140 -8.24 -53.22 -0.29
N ALA A 141 -8.09 -52.95 -1.59
CA ALA A 141 -8.68 -53.77 -2.63
C ALA A 141 -8.06 -55.18 -2.67
N ASP A 142 -6.72 -55.27 -2.64
CA ASP A 142 -6.00 -56.55 -2.62
C ASP A 142 -6.44 -57.40 -1.42
N PHE A 143 -6.55 -56.79 -0.24
CA PHE A 143 -7.03 -57.46 0.97
C PHE A 143 -8.47 -57.99 0.86
N ILE A 144 -9.36 -57.23 0.21
CA ILE A 144 -10.75 -57.67 -0.02
C ILE A 144 -10.77 -58.86 -0.99
N GLU A 145 -9.94 -58.82 -2.03
CA GLU A 145 -9.84 -59.90 -3.02
C GLU A 145 -9.34 -61.20 -2.37
N ASP A 146 -8.32 -61.13 -1.52
CA ASP A 146 -7.82 -62.27 -0.76
C ASP A 146 -8.91 -62.91 0.12
N ILE A 147 -9.71 -62.10 0.83
CA ILE A 147 -10.82 -62.59 1.66
C ILE A 147 -11.90 -63.27 0.80
N ILE A 148 -12.25 -62.68 -0.35
CA ILE A 148 -13.25 -63.25 -1.26
C ILE A 148 -12.77 -64.60 -1.79
N ALA A 149 -11.49 -64.71 -2.18
CA ALA A 149 -10.90 -65.95 -2.66
C ALA A 149 -10.89 -67.04 -1.57
N GLU A 150 -10.53 -66.68 -0.33
CA GLU A 150 -10.57 -67.60 0.81
C GLU A 150 -11.99 -68.08 1.11
N MET A 151 -12.96 -67.16 1.15
CA MET A 151 -14.37 -67.50 1.34
C MET A 151 -14.91 -68.39 0.22
N ALA A 152 -14.57 -68.12 -1.05
CA ALA A 152 -15.00 -68.94 -2.17
C ALA A 152 -14.45 -70.37 -2.06
N MET A 153 -13.17 -70.54 -1.69
CA MET A 153 -12.61 -71.87 -1.46
C MET A 153 -13.32 -72.63 -0.34
N GLN A 154 -13.72 -71.96 0.74
CA GLN A 154 -14.47 -72.60 1.84
C GLN A 154 -15.90 -73.00 1.44
N VAL A 155 -16.55 -72.26 0.53
CA VAL A 155 -17.94 -72.52 0.11
C VAL A 155 -18.04 -73.64 -0.94
N TYR A 156 -16.99 -73.86 -1.74
CA TYR A 156 -16.95 -74.90 -2.78
C TYR A 156 -16.27 -76.22 -2.35
N GLN A 157 -15.93 -76.38 -1.07
CA GLN A 157 -15.58 -77.67 -0.45
C GLN A 157 -16.82 -78.44 -0.01
#